data_AF-A0A9X0QBX4-F1
#
_entry.id   AF-A0A9X0QBX4-F1
#
_cell.length_a   1.000
_cell.length_b   1.000
_cell.length_c   1.000
_cell.angle_alpha   90.00
_cell.angle_beta   90.00
_cell.angle_gamma   90.00
#
_symmetry.space_group_name_H-M   'P 1'
#
loop_
_entity.id
_entity.type
_entity.pdbx_description
1 polymer ?
#
loop_
_entity_poly.entity_id
_entity_poly.type
_entity_poly.pdbx_seq_one_letter_code
_entity_poly.pdbx_strand_id
1 'polypeptide(L)' 'MGLEAHVKDTARFKGGWGFFEIQGATPAKQILYTAACYACHEAHGAADTTFVQFYPTLLPIAARLGTLNPAYVAEMK' A
#
# COMPACT_ATOMS: atom_id res chain seq x y z
N MET A 1 -0.45 20.66 4.12
CA MET A 1 -0.09 19.41 3.39
C MET A 1 0.73 18.55 4.33
N GLY A 2 0.34 17.28 4.51
CA GLY A 2 1.11 16.29 5.26
C GLY A 2 1.84 15.34 4.31
N LEU A 3 2.75 14.53 4.84
CA LEU A 3 3.43 13.46 4.11
C LEU A 3 3.11 12.13 4.79
N GLU A 4 2.80 11.12 4.01
CA GLU A 4 2.52 9.77 4.51
C GLU A 4 3.48 8.78 3.86
N ALA A 5 3.86 7.75 4.62
CA ALA A 5 4.71 6.66 4.15
C ALA A 5 4.06 5.30 4.44
N HIS A 6 4.23 4.37 3.51
CA HIS A 6 3.72 3.01 3.59
C HIS A 6 4.90 2.04 3.41
N VAL A 7 5.25 1.32 4.46
CA VAL A 7 6.52 0.57 4.55
C VAL A 7 6.22 -0.92 4.70
N LYS A 8 6.87 -1.75 3.87
CA LYS A 8 6.79 -3.21 3.94
C LYS A 8 7.92 -3.79 4.77
N ASP A 9 7.59 -4.52 5.83
CA ASP A 9 8.51 -5.33 6.64
C ASP A 9 7.71 -6.45 7.36
N THR A 10 7.92 -7.69 6.94
CA THR A 10 7.18 -8.87 7.45
C THR A 10 7.62 -9.30 8.85
N ALA A 11 8.77 -8.83 9.33
CA ALA A 11 9.24 -9.12 10.68
C ALA A 11 8.71 -8.11 11.70
N ARG A 12 8.47 -6.86 11.27
CA ARG A 12 8.09 -5.75 12.18
C ARG A 12 6.60 -5.44 12.20
N PHE A 13 5.88 -5.67 11.10
CA PHE A 13 4.50 -5.21 10.96
C PHE A 13 3.50 -6.35 10.79
N LYS A 14 2.33 -6.21 11.43
CA LYS A 14 1.21 -7.13 11.25
C LYS A 14 0.72 -7.05 9.81
N GLY A 15 0.62 -8.20 9.14
CA GLY A 15 0.30 -8.23 7.70
C GLY A 15 1.43 -7.70 6.81
N GLY A 16 2.61 -7.45 7.37
CA GLY A 16 3.81 -7.02 6.64
C GLY A 16 3.86 -5.55 6.26
N TRP A 17 2.87 -4.74 6.61
CA TRP A 17 2.79 -3.32 6.23
C TRP A 17 2.54 -2.40 7.42
N GLY A 18 3.22 -1.25 7.43
CA GLY A 18 3.01 -0.17 8.39
C GLY A 18 2.79 1.17 7.68
N PHE A 19 1.76 1.91 8.09
CA PHE A 19 1.51 3.29 7.65
C PHE A 19 2.06 4.28 8.67
N PHE A 20 2.58 5.39 8.18
CA PHE A 20 3.21 6.43 8.99
C PHE A 20 2.79 7.81 8.49
N GLU A 21 2.42 8.68 9.42
CA GLU A 21 2.25 10.10 9.15
C GLU A 21 3.52 10.83 9.55
N ILE A 22 4.14 11.54 8.60
CA ILE A 22 5.39 12.27 8.79
C ILE A 22 5.05 13.73 9.03
N GLN A 23 5.37 14.21 10.23
CA GLN A 23 5.14 15.58 10.65
C GLN A 23 6.46 16.27 10.99
N GLY A 24 6.98 17.05 10.03
CA GLY A 24 8.23 17.77 10.19
C GLY A 24 9.44 16.83 10.29
N ALA A 25 10.34 17.10 11.23
CA ALA A 25 11.61 16.38 11.38
C ALA A 25 11.61 15.33 12.51
N THR A 26 10.50 15.15 13.22
CA THR A 26 10.42 14.16 14.29
C THR A 26 10.18 12.75 13.73
N PRO A 27 10.61 11.69 14.43
CA PRO A 27 10.30 10.32 14.03
C PRO A 27 8.79 10.12 13.87
N ALA A 28 8.37 9.64 12.70
CA ALA A 28 6.98 9.37 12.40
C ALA A 28 6.44 8.24 13.28
N LYS A 29 5.20 8.41 13.76
CA LYS A 29 4.49 7.36 14.50
C LYS A 29 3.72 6.48 13.53
N GLN A 30 3.69 5.18 13.83
CA GLN A 30 2.87 4.26 13.06
C GLN A 30 1.39 4.55 13.31
N ILE A 31 0.61 4.63 12.24
CA ILE A 31 -0.84 4.70 12.27
C ILE A 31 -1.40 3.37 12.78
N LEU A 32 -2.36 3.42 13.70
CA LEU A 32 -3.01 2.23 14.26
C LEU A 32 -3.64 1.36 13.17
N TYR A 33 -3.50 0.04 13.29
CA TYR A 33 -4.06 -0.94 12.33
C TYR A 33 -5.59 -0.86 12.18
N THR A 34 -6.30 -0.26 13.13
CA THR A 34 -7.75 -0.03 13.06
C THR A 34 -8.14 1.16 12.20
N ALA A 35 -7.18 1.96 11.74
CA ALA A 35 -7.44 3.08 10.84
C ALA A 35 -7.85 2.59 9.44
N ALA A 36 -8.65 3.38 8.75
CA ALA A 36 -9.18 3.07 7.41
C ALA A 36 -8.08 2.86 6.35
N CYS A 37 -6.86 3.38 6.57
CA CYS A 37 -5.71 3.20 5.70
C CYS A 37 -5.50 1.73 5.33
N TYR A 38 -5.51 0.83 6.32
CA TYR A 38 -5.21 -0.59 6.11
C TYR A 38 -6.30 -1.29 5.30
N ALA A 39 -7.56 -1.18 5.74
CA ALA A 39 -8.68 -1.86 5.08
C ALA A 39 -8.92 -1.34 3.64
N CYS A 40 -8.79 -0.03 3.41
CA CYS A 40 -8.96 0.55 2.08
C CYS A 40 -7.87 0.08 1.11
N HIS A 41 -6.61 0.10 1.55
CA HIS A 41 -5.48 -0.31 0.71
C HIS A 41 -5.48 -1.80 0.41
N GLU A 42 -5.87 -2.65 1.37
CA GLU A 42 -6.02 -4.09 1.16
C GLU A 42 -7.13 -4.40 0.15
N ALA A 43 -8.27 -3.70 0.24
CA ALA A 43 -9.41 -3.93 -0.64
C ALA A 43 -9.19 -3.44 -2.08
N HIS A 44 -8.43 -2.36 -2.28
CA HIS A 44 -8.43 -1.64 -3.56
C HIS A 44 -7.03 -1.45 -4.19
N GLY A 45 -5.95 -1.88 -3.53
CA GLY A 45 -4.61 -1.88 -4.10
C GLY A 45 -4.48 -2.87 -5.26
N ALA A 46 -4.00 -2.39 -6.42
CA ALA A 46 -3.81 -3.26 -7.58
C ALA A 46 -2.61 -4.21 -7.46
N ALA A 47 -1.68 -3.98 -6.53
CA ALA A 47 -0.60 -4.93 -6.21
C ALA A 47 -0.34 -4.93 -4.71
N ASP A 48 -0.55 -6.07 -4.06
CA ASP A 48 -0.57 -6.19 -2.59
C ASP A 48 -1.52 -5.11 -2.01
N THR A 49 -1.04 -4.22 -1.15
CA THR A 49 -1.79 -3.08 -0.58
C THR A 49 -1.43 -1.74 -1.24
N THR A 50 -0.82 -1.75 -2.43
CA THR A 50 -0.35 -0.53 -3.12
C THR A 50 -1.18 -0.24 -4.37
N PHE A 51 -1.55 1.03 -4.54
CA PHE A 51 -2.35 1.52 -5.67
C PHE A 51 -1.55 1.70 -6.97
N VAL A 52 -0.91 0.62 -7.45
CA VAL A 52 -0.07 0.70 -8.67
C VAL A 52 -0.86 1.06 -9.93
N GLN A 53 -2.19 0.90 -9.95
CA GLN A 53 -3.04 1.33 -11.06
C GLN A 53 -2.98 2.84 -11.33
N PHE A 54 -2.53 3.65 -10.37
CA PHE A 54 -2.34 5.09 -10.53
C PHE A 54 -0.88 5.48 -10.80
N TYR A 55 0.02 4.51 -10.90
CA TYR A 55 1.44 4.72 -11.22
C TYR A 55 1.73 4.13 -12.62
N PRO A 56 1.68 4.94 -13.71
CA PRO A 56 1.84 4.46 -15.08
C PRO A 56 3.15 3.72 -15.34
N THR A 57 4.19 4.02 -14.57
CA THR A 57 5.50 3.35 -14.66
C THR A 57 5.52 2.00 -13.93
N LEU A 58 4.71 1.81 -12.89
CA LEU A 58 4.72 0.60 -12.06
C LEU A 58 3.66 -0.42 -12.47
N LEU A 59 2.50 0.00 -12.96
CA LEU A 59 1.44 -0.93 -13.39
C LEU A 59 1.93 -1.96 -14.43
N PRO A 60 2.65 -1.57 -15.51
CA PRO A 60 3.15 -2.53 -16.49
C PRO A 60 4.18 -3.50 -15.89
N ILE A 61 4.96 -3.04 -14.92
CA ILE A 61 5.96 -3.86 -14.23
C ILE A 61 5.26 -4.89 -13.33
N ALA A 62 4.25 -4.47 -12.56
CA ALA A 62 3.46 -5.37 -11.72
C ALA A 62 2.75 -6.44 -12.57
N ALA A 63 2.22 -6.07 -13.73
CA ALA A 63 1.64 -7.02 -14.68
C ALA A 63 2.68 -8.02 -15.20
N ARG A 64 3.86 -7.54 -15.63
CA ARG A 64 4.96 -8.39 -16.12
C ARG A 64 5.48 -9.36 -15.05
N LEU A 65 5.54 -8.92 -13.79
CA LEU A 65 5.99 -9.73 -12.67
C LEU A 65 4.91 -10.65 -12.09
N GLY A 66 3.66 -10.55 -12.57
CA GLY A 66 2.54 -11.33 -12.06
C GLY A 66 2.15 -10.99 -10.63
N THR A 67 2.41 -9.75 -10.17
CA THR A 67 2.15 -9.31 -8.79
C THR A 67 0.85 -8.53 -8.63
N LEU A 68 0.01 -8.47 -9.67
CA LEU A 68 -1.29 -7.81 -9.58
C LEU A 68 -2.22 -8.59 -8.65
N ASN A 69 -3.01 -7.86 -7.87
CA ASN A 69 -4.03 -8.40 -7.00
C ASN A 69 -5.10 -9.10 -7.86
N PRO A 70 -5.45 -10.37 -7.58
CA PRO A 70 -6.50 -11.09 -8.30
C PRO A 70 -7.84 -10.36 -8.32
N ALA A 71 -8.21 -9.67 -7.25
CA ALA A 71 -9.46 -8.89 -7.18
C ALA A 71 -9.47 -7.76 -8.22
N TYR A 72 -8.38 -6.99 -8.29
CA TYR A 72 -8.21 -5.95 -9.32
C TYR A 72 -8.28 -6.52 -10.74
N VAL A 73 -7.62 -7.67 -10.99
CA VAL A 73 -7.66 -8.32 -12.32
C VAL A 73 -9.08 -8.79 -12.68
N ALA A 74 -9.86 -9.25 -11.70
CA ALA A 74 -11.23 -9.68 -11.93
C ALA A 74 -12.17 -8.52 -12.30
N GLU A 75 -11.97 -7.33 -11.74
CA GLU A 75 -12.74 -6.13 -12.05
C GLU A 75 -12.45 -5.53 -13.44
N MET A 76 -11.30 -5.88 -14.04
CA MET A 76 -10.91 -5.39 -15.38
C MET A 76 -11.48 -6.27 -16.53
N LYS A 77 -12.17 -7.36 -16.22
CA LYS A 77 -12.80 -8.26 -17.19
C LYS A 77 -14.25 -7.90 -17.40
#